data_AF-A0A954F6I2-F1
#
_entry.id   AF-A0A954F6I2-F1
#
_cell.length_a   1.000
_cell.length_b   1.000
_cell.length_c   1.000
_cell.angle_alpha   90.00
_cell.angle_beta   90.00
_cell.angle_gamma   90.00
#
_symmetry.space_group_name_H-M   'P 1'
#
loop_
_entity.id
_entity.type
_entity.pdbx_description
1 polymer ?
#
loop_
_entity_poly.entity_id
_entity_poly.type
_entity_poly.pdbx_seq_one_letter_code
_entity_poly.pdbx_strand_id
1 'polypeptide(L)'
;ETQLAQTQESLEETGAALETLQGEYDTSCKRVQSLEADLAQQKNLLESYQAELLEERGKREVLEQAHAELQESHGNLEAAHQELQNEYEKAQADVESLATEVRNLTDELDTLTAERATADSTQKKLERVRQRLEEQTVHMQGRIDEVESALARHVEDLAQAETAVSHRGQRIAELETNFHDANVRAQHLTSELEEAQAQLKARDEELTRFKQQNHYELSELENKVDELTVANEKLTERHQKAARENTEVQKHLTAQNTALESAQKQVRTLEKELAELRARGEQSTQEWEQSMAELRAEYDALEAARATLQHSKGQAIQDLQGQVHALEEALAQAQQDQESMRSATSQEAQRLQESWTQDAEALKEARKELKSLKAAARRGEKREAQAKQDWELELAAWKSQTAEAETAHAAEVQALQDHLDKANETVRELRQSVKATRKEAGQAQTASQKELAAAQKNAEEWRSKWETLEAEFTALGDSHRQELEKAQVTQESLQNSLLEVRQHAERLSQDIETLEKQRVDGQRAEEKAQKALASAQAKKDTLEQKLSKESEQAKALKDEKKELTAQVRAKQKELARIEKQCQEQAQQLERSEERSAQIAQELEARVAELQGDLKGRNDE
;
A
#
# COMPACT_ATOMS: atom_id res chain seq x y z
N GLU A 1 -22.79 -87.41 -243.95
CA GLU A 1 -23.41 -87.84 -242.68
C GLU A 1 -22.56 -87.51 -241.47
N THR A 2 -21.26 -87.89 -241.42
CA THR A 2 -20.37 -87.73 -240.26
C THR A 2 -20.34 -86.35 -239.57
N GLN A 3 -20.50 -85.25 -240.32
CA GLN A 3 -20.47 -83.89 -239.75
C GLN A 3 -21.73 -83.50 -238.95
N LEU A 4 -22.88 -84.16 -239.16
CA LEU A 4 -24.14 -83.75 -238.50
C LEU A 4 -24.17 -84.13 -237.01
N ALA A 5 -23.54 -85.26 -236.66
CA ALA A 5 -23.46 -85.75 -235.28
C ALA A 5 -22.69 -84.77 -234.38
N GLN A 6 -21.52 -84.29 -234.84
CA GLN A 6 -20.68 -83.36 -234.09
C GLN A 6 -21.40 -82.02 -233.80
N THR A 7 -22.31 -81.58 -234.67
CA THR A 7 -23.13 -80.38 -234.43
C THR A 7 -24.28 -80.57 -233.44
N GLN A 8 -24.73 -81.80 -233.19
CA GLN A 8 -25.71 -82.07 -232.12
C GLN A 8 -25.04 -82.20 -230.76
N GLU A 9 -23.92 -82.92 -230.70
CA GLU A 9 -23.09 -83.11 -229.50
C GLU A 9 -22.70 -81.75 -228.87
N SER A 10 -22.17 -80.83 -229.68
CA SER A 10 -21.84 -79.46 -229.24
C SER A 10 -23.06 -78.63 -228.81
N LEU A 11 -24.25 -78.88 -229.39
CA LEU A 11 -25.47 -78.16 -228.99
C LEU A 11 -25.95 -78.61 -227.61
N GLU A 12 -25.92 -79.92 -227.34
CA GLU A 12 -26.26 -80.50 -226.05
C GLU A 12 -25.26 -80.06 -224.96
N GLU A 13 -23.96 -79.99 -225.26
CA GLU A 13 -22.96 -79.36 -224.38
C GLU A 13 -23.31 -77.90 -224.04
N THR A 14 -23.67 -77.06 -225.04
CA THR A 14 -24.04 -75.66 -224.77
C THR A 14 -25.35 -75.51 -223.98
N GLY A 15 -26.29 -76.43 -224.15
CA GLY A 15 -27.52 -76.50 -223.33
C GLY A 15 -27.21 -76.80 -221.87
N ALA A 16 -26.41 -77.85 -221.62
CA ALA A 16 -25.98 -78.22 -220.28
C ALA A 16 -25.13 -77.10 -219.61
N ALA A 17 -24.28 -76.42 -220.37
CA ALA A 17 -23.51 -75.27 -219.88
C ALA A 17 -24.40 -74.08 -219.47
N LEU A 18 -25.48 -73.79 -220.22
CA LEU A 18 -26.45 -72.76 -219.86
C LEU A 18 -27.26 -73.13 -218.62
N GLU A 19 -27.71 -74.38 -218.51
CA GLU A 19 -28.46 -74.87 -217.35
C GLU A 19 -27.57 -74.86 -216.08
N THR A 20 -26.28 -75.19 -216.24
CA THR A 20 -25.26 -75.05 -215.18
C THR A 20 -25.08 -73.59 -214.76
N LEU A 21 -24.88 -72.67 -215.72
CA LEU A 21 -24.74 -71.23 -215.45
C LEU A 21 -25.97 -70.63 -214.76
N GLN A 22 -27.18 -71.10 -215.09
CA GLN A 22 -28.39 -70.64 -214.42
C GLN A 22 -28.51 -71.22 -213.00
N GLY A 23 -28.08 -72.47 -212.79
CA GLY A 23 -27.91 -73.05 -211.45
C GLY A 23 -26.88 -72.31 -210.58
N GLU A 24 -25.76 -71.89 -211.16
CA GLU A 24 -24.76 -71.04 -210.53
C GLU A 24 -25.33 -69.63 -210.20
N TYR A 25 -26.07 -69.04 -211.14
CA TYR A 25 -26.73 -67.74 -210.93
C TYR A 25 -27.76 -67.79 -209.78
N ASP A 26 -28.65 -68.79 -209.77
CA ASP A 26 -29.63 -68.96 -208.69
C ASP A 26 -28.96 -69.26 -207.35
N THR A 27 -27.84 -70.00 -207.35
CA THR A 27 -27.03 -70.25 -206.15
C THR A 27 -26.34 -68.97 -205.66
N SER A 28 -25.83 -68.15 -206.58
CA SER A 28 -25.25 -66.83 -206.28
C SER A 28 -26.31 -65.86 -205.76
N CYS A 29 -27.51 -65.84 -206.34
CA CYS A 29 -28.65 -65.02 -205.89
C CYS A 29 -29.09 -65.39 -204.47
N LYS A 30 -29.24 -66.70 -204.18
CA LYS A 30 -29.49 -67.20 -202.81
C LYS A 30 -28.36 -66.84 -201.84
N ARG A 31 -27.10 -66.85 -202.30
CA ARG A 31 -25.94 -66.45 -201.47
C ARG A 31 -25.93 -64.94 -201.20
N VAL A 32 -26.33 -64.11 -202.16
CA VAL A 32 -26.51 -62.66 -201.94
C VAL A 32 -27.63 -62.42 -200.91
N GLN A 33 -28.80 -63.06 -201.07
CA GLN A 33 -29.90 -62.95 -200.10
C GLN A 33 -29.50 -63.41 -198.68
N SER A 34 -28.71 -64.48 -198.56
CA SER A 34 -28.12 -64.88 -197.28
C SER A 34 -27.22 -63.79 -196.70
N LEU A 35 -26.28 -63.26 -197.50
CA LEU A 35 -25.35 -62.21 -197.07
C LEU A 35 -26.05 -60.88 -196.74
N GLU A 36 -27.17 -60.57 -197.40
CA GLU A 36 -28.02 -59.42 -197.07
C GLU A 36 -28.75 -59.62 -195.73
N ALA A 37 -29.25 -60.83 -195.45
CA ALA A 37 -29.83 -61.19 -194.17
C ALA A 37 -28.78 -61.18 -193.04
N ASP A 38 -27.60 -61.76 -193.29
CA ASP A 38 -26.45 -61.74 -192.38
C ASP A 38 -26.02 -60.29 -192.08
N LEU A 39 -25.93 -59.43 -193.11
CA LEU A 39 -25.60 -58.01 -192.96
C LEU A 39 -26.66 -57.25 -192.15
N ALA A 40 -27.95 -57.54 -192.36
CA ALA A 40 -29.04 -56.96 -191.57
C ALA A 40 -28.98 -57.42 -190.11
N GLN A 41 -28.72 -58.71 -189.85
CA GLN A 41 -28.53 -59.23 -188.50
C GLN A 41 -27.32 -58.59 -187.80
N GLN A 42 -26.20 -58.44 -188.50
CA GLN A 42 -24.99 -57.79 -187.97
C GLN A 42 -25.22 -56.29 -187.68
N LYS A 43 -26.00 -55.57 -188.49
CA LYS A 43 -26.40 -54.18 -188.19
C LYS A 43 -27.26 -54.10 -186.93
N ASN A 44 -28.31 -54.92 -186.82
CA ASN A 44 -29.18 -54.94 -185.65
C ASN A 44 -28.38 -55.29 -184.37
N LEU A 45 -27.41 -56.20 -184.46
CA LEU A 45 -26.52 -56.55 -183.36
C LEU A 45 -25.58 -55.41 -182.98
N LEU A 46 -25.03 -54.70 -183.97
CA LEU A 46 -24.20 -53.51 -183.75
C LEU A 46 -24.99 -52.36 -183.09
N GLU A 47 -26.24 -52.16 -183.50
CA GLU A 47 -27.15 -51.17 -182.90
C GLU A 47 -27.52 -51.55 -181.45
N SER A 48 -27.75 -52.84 -181.15
CA SER A 48 -27.91 -53.33 -179.77
C SER A 48 -26.68 -53.04 -178.92
N TYR A 49 -25.49 -53.40 -179.41
CA TYR A 49 -24.24 -53.12 -178.71
C TYR A 49 -23.97 -51.62 -178.53
N GLN A 50 -24.38 -50.75 -179.47
CA GLN A 50 -24.27 -49.30 -179.30
C GLN A 50 -25.21 -48.78 -178.21
N ALA A 51 -26.43 -49.32 -178.12
CA ALA A 51 -27.36 -48.98 -177.03
C ALA A 51 -26.83 -49.45 -175.66
N GLU A 52 -26.35 -50.69 -175.56
CA GLU A 52 -25.73 -51.24 -174.34
C GLU A 52 -24.50 -50.42 -173.90
N LEU A 53 -23.62 -50.03 -174.83
CA LEU A 53 -22.42 -49.24 -174.53
C LEU A 53 -22.76 -47.78 -174.13
N LEU A 54 -23.89 -47.24 -174.59
CA LEU A 54 -24.42 -45.97 -174.08
C LEU A 54 -25.03 -46.12 -172.68
N GLU A 55 -25.75 -47.21 -172.41
CA GLU A 55 -26.31 -47.51 -171.09
C GLU A 55 -25.21 -47.71 -170.03
N GLU A 56 -24.17 -48.49 -170.35
CA GLU A 56 -23.01 -48.70 -169.47
C GLU A 56 -22.17 -47.44 -169.28
N ARG A 57 -22.14 -46.51 -170.24
CA ARG A 57 -21.56 -45.17 -170.03
C ARG A 57 -22.39 -44.36 -169.04
N GLY A 58 -23.72 -44.34 -169.18
CA GLY A 58 -24.60 -43.67 -168.22
C GLY A 58 -24.46 -44.25 -166.80
N LYS A 59 -24.38 -45.58 -166.66
CA LYS A 59 -24.09 -46.24 -165.38
C LYS A 59 -22.73 -45.84 -164.81
N ARG A 60 -21.68 -45.78 -165.65
CA ARG A 60 -20.36 -45.30 -165.23
C ARG A 60 -20.39 -43.85 -164.76
N GLU A 61 -21.03 -42.95 -165.50
CA GLU A 61 -21.13 -41.52 -165.14
C GLU A 61 -21.82 -41.33 -163.78
N VAL A 62 -22.89 -42.10 -163.51
CA VAL A 62 -23.56 -42.12 -162.19
C VAL A 62 -22.68 -42.72 -161.10
N LEU A 63 -21.91 -43.78 -161.39
CA LEU A 63 -20.96 -44.37 -160.43
C LEU A 63 -19.76 -43.46 -160.13
N GLU A 64 -19.27 -42.70 -161.12
CA GLU A 64 -18.20 -41.71 -160.95
C GLU A 64 -18.68 -40.51 -160.14
N GLN A 65 -19.94 -40.06 -160.33
CA GLN A 65 -20.58 -39.06 -159.46
C GLN A 65 -20.74 -39.57 -158.02
N ALA A 66 -21.31 -40.75 -157.82
CA ALA A 66 -21.48 -41.35 -156.49
C ALA A 66 -20.13 -41.61 -155.78
N HIS A 67 -19.07 -41.94 -156.53
CA HIS A 67 -17.72 -42.08 -155.99
C HIS A 67 -17.14 -40.72 -155.55
N ALA A 68 -17.36 -39.65 -156.31
CA ALA A 68 -16.94 -38.30 -155.92
C ALA A 68 -17.67 -37.80 -154.67
N GLU A 69 -19.00 -37.98 -154.60
CA GLU A 69 -19.82 -37.67 -153.41
C GLU A 69 -19.35 -38.47 -152.18
N LEU A 70 -19.02 -39.75 -152.35
CA LEU A 70 -18.53 -40.59 -151.26
C LEU A 70 -17.12 -40.19 -150.81
N GLN A 71 -16.23 -39.78 -151.73
CA GLN A 71 -14.92 -39.22 -151.38
C GLN A 71 -15.03 -37.88 -150.64
N GLU A 72 -15.93 -36.99 -151.05
CA GLU A 72 -16.21 -35.74 -150.32
C GLU A 72 -16.78 -36.03 -148.93
N SER A 73 -17.75 -36.96 -148.82
CA SER A 73 -18.29 -37.41 -147.54
C SER A 73 -17.23 -38.08 -146.65
N HIS A 74 -16.23 -38.77 -147.22
CA HIS A 74 -15.12 -39.37 -146.47
C HIS A 74 -14.20 -38.30 -145.90
N GLY A 75 -13.75 -37.34 -146.72
CA GLY A 75 -12.92 -36.23 -146.28
C GLY A 75 -13.59 -35.35 -145.22
N ASN A 76 -14.90 -35.11 -145.36
CA ASN A 76 -15.69 -34.41 -144.34
C ASN A 76 -15.81 -35.21 -143.03
N LEU A 77 -15.90 -36.54 -143.09
CA LEU A 77 -15.94 -37.41 -141.92
C LEU A 77 -14.57 -37.52 -141.23
N GLU A 78 -13.48 -37.58 -141.99
CA GLU A 78 -12.11 -37.55 -141.47
C GLU A 78 -11.82 -36.20 -140.78
N ALA A 79 -12.23 -35.08 -141.38
CA ALA A 79 -12.11 -33.76 -140.76
C ALA A 79 -12.88 -33.68 -139.44
N ALA A 80 -14.16 -34.11 -139.43
CA ALA A 80 -14.98 -34.13 -138.22
C ALA A 80 -14.42 -35.09 -137.14
N HIS A 81 -13.81 -36.21 -137.54
CA HIS A 81 -13.16 -37.12 -136.60
C HIS A 81 -11.90 -36.51 -135.99
N GLN A 82 -11.08 -35.81 -136.78
CA GLN A 82 -9.90 -35.09 -136.29
C GLN A 82 -10.28 -33.92 -135.38
N GLU A 83 -11.35 -33.18 -135.68
CA GLU A 83 -11.89 -32.15 -134.78
C GLU A 83 -12.35 -32.75 -133.45
N LEU A 84 -13.13 -33.83 -133.48
CA LEU A 84 -13.60 -34.52 -132.28
C LEU A 84 -12.44 -35.12 -131.45
N GLN A 85 -11.38 -35.63 -132.11
CA GLN A 85 -10.17 -36.09 -131.42
C GLN A 85 -9.45 -34.92 -130.74
N ASN A 86 -9.28 -33.79 -131.42
CA ASN A 86 -8.64 -32.59 -130.85
C ASN A 86 -9.46 -32.04 -129.65
N GLU A 87 -10.79 -32.08 -129.72
CA GLU A 87 -11.66 -31.73 -128.59
C GLU A 87 -11.54 -32.73 -127.43
N TYR A 88 -11.44 -34.03 -127.71
CA TYR A 88 -11.25 -35.07 -126.70
C TYR A 88 -9.90 -34.94 -125.98
N GLU A 89 -8.80 -34.77 -126.72
CA GLU A 89 -7.45 -34.58 -126.17
C GLU A 89 -7.39 -33.32 -125.31
N LYS A 90 -8.04 -32.22 -125.74
CA LYS A 90 -8.17 -31.01 -124.94
C LYS A 90 -9.00 -31.27 -123.66
N ALA A 91 -10.15 -31.92 -123.77
CA ALA A 91 -10.99 -32.22 -122.61
C ALA A 91 -10.29 -33.14 -121.59
N GLN A 92 -9.45 -34.07 -122.07
CA GLN A 92 -8.60 -34.87 -121.19
C GLN A 92 -7.56 -33.99 -120.47
N ALA A 93 -6.87 -33.10 -121.18
CA ALA A 93 -5.92 -32.17 -120.56
C ALA A 93 -6.58 -31.23 -119.53
N ASP A 94 -7.78 -30.72 -119.83
CA ASP A 94 -8.57 -29.90 -118.91
C ASP A 94 -8.95 -30.71 -117.64
N VAL A 95 -9.30 -32.00 -117.77
CA VAL A 95 -9.58 -32.91 -116.65
C VAL A 95 -8.32 -33.23 -115.83
N GLU A 96 -7.17 -33.46 -116.46
CA GLU A 96 -5.89 -33.69 -115.76
C GLU A 96 -5.43 -32.44 -115.00
N SER A 97 -5.64 -31.24 -115.57
CA SER A 97 -5.42 -29.96 -114.90
C SER A 97 -6.34 -29.79 -113.69
N LEU A 98 -7.65 -30.01 -113.84
CA LEU A 98 -8.63 -29.91 -112.74
C LEU A 98 -8.38 -30.93 -111.64
N ALA A 99 -7.98 -32.17 -111.98
CA ALA A 99 -7.59 -33.18 -110.99
C ALA A 99 -6.35 -32.76 -110.18
N THR A 100 -5.41 -32.05 -110.82
CA THR A 100 -4.23 -31.47 -110.15
C THR A 100 -4.62 -30.30 -109.24
N GLU A 101 -5.52 -29.41 -109.68
CA GLU A 101 -6.03 -28.30 -108.87
C GLU A 101 -6.82 -28.80 -107.64
N VAL A 102 -7.73 -29.75 -107.82
CA VAL A 102 -8.49 -30.38 -106.73
C VAL A 102 -7.55 -31.05 -105.71
N ARG A 103 -6.47 -31.69 -106.18
CA ARG A 103 -5.45 -32.25 -105.30
C ARG A 103 -4.76 -31.16 -104.48
N ASN A 104 -4.26 -30.10 -105.12
CA ASN A 104 -3.57 -29.01 -104.43
C ASN A 104 -4.47 -28.35 -103.37
N LEU A 105 -5.75 -28.12 -103.69
CA LEU A 105 -6.74 -27.58 -102.76
C LEU A 105 -7.06 -28.54 -101.60
N THR A 106 -6.95 -29.85 -101.81
CA THR A 106 -7.10 -30.86 -100.75
C THR A 106 -5.89 -30.85 -99.81
N ASP A 107 -4.68 -30.83 -100.37
CA ASP A 107 -3.43 -30.75 -99.60
C ASP A 107 -3.34 -29.42 -98.80
N GLU A 108 -3.86 -28.31 -99.34
CA GLU A 108 -4.02 -27.02 -98.62
C GLU A 108 -5.08 -27.10 -97.51
N LEU A 109 -6.25 -27.72 -97.76
CA LEU A 109 -7.32 -27.89 -96.76
C LEU A 109 -6.88 -28.74 -95.57
N ASP A 110 -6.13 -29.82 -95.81
CA ASP A 110 -5.54 -30.65 -94.75
C ASP A 110 -4.48 -29.86 -93.96
N THR A 111 -3.67 -29.04 -94.63
CA THR A 111 -2.69 -28.15 -93.99
C THR A 111 -3.38 -27.13 -93.08
N LEU A 112 -4.39 -26.41 -93.57
CA LEU A 112 -5.18 -25.45 -92.78
C LEU A 112 -5.93 -26.12 -91.61
N THR A 113 -6.36 -27.37 -91.80
CA THR A 113 -7.00 -28.17 -90.74
C THR A 113 -6.00 -28.54 -89.64
N ALA A 114 -4.78 -28.92 -90.00
CA ALA A 114 -3.69 -29.15 -89.06
C ALA A 114 -3.28 -27.87 -88.32
N GLU A 115 -3.11 -26.75 -89.04
CA GLU A 115 -2.81 -25.45 -88.44
C GLU A 115 -3.88 -25.04 -87.42
N ARG A 116 -5.16 -25.14 -87.78
CA ARG A 116 -6.28 -24.89 -86.86
C ARG A 116 -6.21 -25.76 -85.60
N ALA A 117 -5.88 -27.05 -85.73
CA ALA A 117 -5.70 -27.92 -84.57
C ALA A 117 -4.53 -27.49 -83.66
N THR A 118 -3.46 -26.92 -84.24
CA THR A 118 -2.38 -26.30 -83.43
C THR A 118 -2.84 -25.00 -82.76
N ALA A 119 -3.61 -24.15 -83.46
CA ALA A 119 -4.17 -22.91 -82.92
C ALA A 119 -5.07 -23.18 -81.70
N ASP A 120 -6.02 -24.11 -81.83
CA ASP A 120 -6.86 -24.65 -80.74
C ASP A 120 -6.02 -25.11 -79.53
N SER A 121 -4.89 -25.78 -79.79
CA SER A 121 -3.95 -26.26 -78.76
C SER A 121 -3.20 -25.10 -78.08
N THR A 122 -2.84 -24.04 -78.81
CA THR A 122 -2.24 -22.83 -78.23
C THR A 122 -3.26 -22.02 -77.41
N GLN A 123 -4.50 -21.86 -77.88
CA GLN A 123 -5.58 -21.21 -77.12
C GLN A 123 -5.82 -21.94 -75.79
N LYS A 124 -5.90 -23.28 -75.82
CA LYS A 124 -6.04 -24.12 -74.61
C LYS A 124 -4.83 -24.06 -73.67
N LYS A 125 -3.65 -23.61 -74.13
CA LYS A 125 -2.48 -23.31 -73.27
C LYS A 125 -2.58 -21.89 -72.68
N LEU A 126 -2.91 -20.90 -73.51
CA LEU A 126 -3.08 -19.50 -73.09
C LEU A 126 -4.16 -19.34 -72.01
N GLU A 127 -5.29 -20.03 -72.13
CA GLU A 127 -6.36 -19.97 -71.13
C GLU A 127 -5.93 -20.54 -69.76
N ARG A 128 -5.07 -21.57 -69.73
CA ARG A 128 -4.46 -22.07 -68.47
C ARG A 128 -3.46 -21.08 -67.88
N VAL A 129 -2.70 -20.38 -68.73
CA VAL A 129 -1.77 -19.32 -68.28
C VAL A 129 -2.56 -18.16 -67.70
N ARG A 130 -3.66 -17.74 -68.35
CA ARG A 130 -4.59 -16.74 -67.84
C ARG A 130 -5.14 -17.15 -66.48
N GLN A 131 -5.76 -18.32 -66.36
CA GLN A 131 -6.33 -18.81 -65.09
C GLN A 131 -5.30 -18.79 -63.96
N ARG A 132 -4.07 -19.24 -64.22
CA ARG A 132 -2.98 -19.18 -63.25
C ARG A 132 -2.57 -17.75 -62.88
N LEU A 133 -2.56 -16.81 -63.83
CA LEU A 133 -2.29 -15.39 -63.54
C LEU A 133 -3.43 -14.75 -62.74
N GLU A 134 -4.67 -15.17 -62.98
CA GLU A 134 -5.87 -14.73 -62.26
C GLU A 134 -5.85 -15.25 -60.81
N GLU A 135 -5.54 -16.53 -60.60
CA GLU A 135 -5.24 -17.14 -59.28
C GLU A 135 -4.09 -16.41 -58.55
N GLN A 136 -2.98 -16.13 -59.24
CA GLN A 136 -1.84 -15.39 -58.67
C GLN A 136 -2.21 -13.95 -58.30
N THR A 137 -3.08 -13.29 -59.07
CA THR A 137 -3.55 -11.93 -58.79
C THR A 137 -4.41 -11.91 -57.53
N VAL A 138 -5.38 -12.84 -57.40
CA VAL A 138 -6.20 -12.98 -56.19
C VAL A 138 -5.35 -13.33 -54.97
N HIS A 139 -4.36 -14.22 -55.11
CA HIS A 139 -3.44 -14.54 -54.02
C HIS A 139 -2.55 -13.35 -53.61
N MET A 140 -2.09 -12.54 -54.56
CA MET A 140 -1.34 -11.32 -54.24
C MET A 140 -2.22 -10.26 -53.57
N GLN A 141 -3.47 -10.10 -54.00
CA GLN A 141 -4.41 -9.18 -53.34
C GLN A 141 -4.66 -9.60 -51.89
N GLY A 142 -4.99 -10.87 -51.62
CA GLY A 142 -5.18 -11.34 -50.25
C GLY A 142 -3.95 -11.13 -49.35
N ARG A 143 -2.74 -11.21 -49.92
CA ARG A 143 -1.49 -10.88 -49.20
C ARG A 143 -1.28 -9.37 -48.98
N ILE A 144 -1.84 -8.51 -49.83
CA ILE A 144 -1.89 -7.06 -49.59
C ILE A 144 -2.87 -6.79 -48.43
N ASP A 145 -4.08 -7.34 -48.50
CA ASP A 145 -5.11 -7.19 -47.48
C ASP A 145 -4.62 -7.67 -46.08
N GLU A 146 -3.87 -8.78 -46.03
CA GLU A 146 -3.19 -9.28 -44.82
C GLU A 146 -2.14 -8.29 -44.28
N VAL A 147 -1.33 -7.68 -45.16
CA VAL A 147 -0.27 -6.73 -44.79
C VAL A 147 -0.85 -5.38 -44.35
N GLU A 148 -1.88 -4.88 -45.03
CA GLU A 148 -2.63 -3.69 -44.60
C GLU A 148 -3.29 -3.90 -43.25
N SER A 149 -3.87 -5.08 -43.02
CA SER A 149 -4.44 -5.48 -41.71
C SER A 149 -3.38 -5.59 -40.60
N ALA A 150 -2.15 -5.99 -40.93
CA ALA A 150 -1.04 -6.03 -39.97
C ALA A 150 -0.49 -4.62 -39.68
N LEU A 151 -0.35 -3.78 -40.72
CA LEU A 151 0.08 -2.39 -40.59
C LEU A 151 -0.89 -1.57 -39.75
N ALA A 152 -2.21 -1.75 -39.93
CA ALA A 152 -3.23 -1.08 -39.13
C ALA A 152 -3.09 -1.40 -37.63
N ARG A 153 -2.83 -2.67 -37.27
CA ARG A 153 -2.57 -3.06 -35.88
C ARG A 153 -1.30 -2.41 -35.33
N HIS A 154 -0.21 -2.41 -36.09
CA HIS A 154 1.04 -1.78 -35.64
C HIS A 154 0.97 -0.25 -35.50
N VAL A 155 0.07 0.42 -36.23
CA VAL A 155 -0.26 1.84 -36.00
C VAL A 155 -1.04 2.03 -34.69
N GLU A 156 -1.96 1.11 -34.36
CA GLU A 156 -2.67 1.11 -33.07
C GLU A 156 -1.74 0.78 -31.89
N ASP A 157 -0.90 -0.25 -32.02
CA ASP A 157 0.15 -0.62 -31.06
C ASP A 157 1.06 0.58 -30.74
N LEU A 158 1.45 1.34 -31.79
CA LEU A 158 2.31 2.52 -31.66
C LEU A 158 1.60 3.66 -30.91
N ALA A 159 0.33 3.94 -31.21
CA ALA A 159 -0.45 4.96 -30.49
C ALA A 159 -0.67 4.59 -29.00
N GLN A 160 -0.84 3.30 -28.70
CA GLN A 160 -0.88 2.80 -27.32
C GLN A 160 0.48 2.94 -26.63
N ALA A 161 1.59 2.71 -27.35
CA ALA A 161 2.94 2.93 -26.81
C ALA A 161 3.23 4.43 -26.55
N GLU A 162 2.86 5.33 -27.45
CA GLU A 162 3.02 6.78 -27.30
C GLU A 162 2.24 7.33 -26.09
N THR A 163 0.98 6.91 -25.92
CA THR A 163 0.17 7.30 -24.75
C THR A 163 0.76 6.73 -23.45
N ALA A 164 1.25 5.49 -23.45
CA ALA A 164 1.94 4.91 -22.29
C ALA A 164 3.27 5.64 -21.95
N VAL A 165 4.02 6.12 -22.95
CA VAL A 165 5.20 6.97 -22.75
C VAL A 165 4.81 8.33 -22.16
N SER A 166 3.74 8.96 -22.65
CA SER A 166 3.23 10.22 -22.10
C SER A 166 2.83 10.08 -20.62
N HIS A 167 2.09 9.03 -20.26
CA HIS A 167 1.73 8.74 -18.86
C HIS A 167 2.97 8.50 -17.97
N ARG A 168 4.00 7.82 -18.49
CA ARG A 168 5.27 7.64 -17.76
C ARG A 168 6.01 8.96 -17.58
N GLY A 169 6.01 9.85 -18.57
CA GLY A 169 6.57 11.19 -18.45
C GLY A 169 5.89 12.04 -17.37
N GLN A 170 4.56 11.96 -17.28
CA GLN A 170 3.79 12.62 -16.21
C GLN A 170 4.15 12.04 -14.83
N ARG A 171 4.13 10.71 -14.66
CA ARG A 171 4.51 10.03 -13.40
C ARG A 171 5.96 10.34 -12.98
N ILE A 172 6.88 10.58 -13.94
CA ILE A 172 8.25 11.03 -13.65
C ILE A 172 8.26 12.46 -13.11
N ALA A 173 7.59 13.41 -13.76
CA ALA A 173 7.51 14.80 -13.28
C ALA A 173 6.84 14.93 -11.89
N GLU A 174 5.83 14.09 -11.62
CA GLU A 174 5.23 13.94 -10.28
C GLU A 174 6.27 13.43 -9.26
N LEU A 175 7.05 12.40 -9.59
CA LEU A 175 8.08 11.85 -8.71
C LEU A 175 9.24 12.82 -8.48
N GLU A 176 9.66 13.59 -9.50
CA GLU A 176 10.67 14.65 -9.38
C GLU A 176 10.18 15.77 -8.45
N THR A 177 8.91 16.16 -8.55
CA THR A 177 8.29 17.16 -7.66
C THR A 177 8.22 16.63 -6.22
N ASN A 178 7.74 15.40 -6.02
CA ASN A 178 7.69 14.77 -4.69
C ASN A 178 9.09 14.60 -4.07
N PHE A 179 10.11 14.29 -4.89
CA PHE A 179 11.50 14.20 -4.43
C PHE A 179 12.07 15.57 -4.04
N HIS A 180 11.75 16.62 -4.78
CA HIS A 180 12.11 17.99 -4.42
C HIS A 180 11.52 18.40 -3.07
N ASP A 181 10.21 18.20 -2.88
CA ASP A 181 9.51 18.47 -1.62
C ASP A 181 10.10 17.66 -0.45
N ALA A 182 10.39 16.37 -0.66
CA ALA A 182 11.03 15.52 0.35
C ALA A 182 12.43 16.02 0.72
N ASN A 183 13.22 16.47 -0.27
CA ASN A 183 14.54 17.05 -0.02
C ASN A 183 14.46 18.39 0.72
N VAL A 184 13.50 19.27 0.40
CA VAL A 184 13.26 20.52 1.14
C VAL A 184 12.87 20.23 2.59
N ARG A 185 12.00 19.24 2.83
CA ARG A 185 11.67 18.79 4.21
C ARG A 185 12.88 18.22 4.94
N ALA A 186 13.74 17.46 4.26
CA ALA A 186 14.98 16.95 4.86
C ALA A 186 15.95 18.08 5.24
N GLN A 187 16.06 19.13 4.42
CA GLN A 187 16.85 20.33 4.75
C GLN A 187 16.28 21.10 5.94
N HIS A 188 14.94 21.23 6.03
CA HIS A 188 14.27 21.84 7.18
C HIS A 188 14.54 21.06 8.48
N LEU A 189 14.31 19.74 8.47
CA LEU A 189 14.57 18.85 9.61
C LEU A 189 16.05 18.83 10.01
N THR A 190 16.97 19.02 9.06
CA THR A 190 18.41 19.16 9.38
C THR A 190 18.68 20.47 10.10
N SER A 191 18.06 21.56 9.69
CA SER A 191 18.20 22.88 10.33
C SER A 191 17.59 22.88 11.75
N GLU A 192 16.42 22.26 11.92
CA GLU A 192 15.79 22.04 13.24
C GLU A 192 16.66 21.19 14.17
N LEU A 193 17.33 20.17 13.63
CA LEU A 193 18.26 19.33 14.38
C LEU A 193 19.52 20.12 14.82
N GLU A 194 20.08 20.95 13.93
CA GLU A 194 21.21 21.82 14.25
C GLU A 194 20.84 22.86 15.33
N GLU A 195 19.65 23.47 15.24
CA GLU A 195 19.16 24.38 16.28
C GLU A 195 18.94 23.66 17.61
N ALA A 196 18.29 22.49 17.61
CA ALA A 196 18.09 21.69 18.82
C ALA A 196 19.40 21.27 19.48
N GLN A 197 20.44 20.94 18.69
CA GLN A 197 21.79 20.66 19.20
C GLN A 197 22.45 21.92 19.80
N ALA A 198 22.28 23.08 19.17
CA ALA A 198 22.79 24.35 19.71
C ALA A 198 22.09 24.73 21.04
N GLN A 199 20.77 24.55 21.11
CA GLN A 199 19.98 24.77 22.33
C GLN A 199 20.38 23.81 23.46
N LEU A 200 20.54 22.51 23.16
CA LEU A 200 21.04 21.51 24.12
C LEU A 200 22.42 21.88 24.66
N LYS A 201 23.36 22.24 23.78
CA LYS A 201 24.71 22.65 24.19
C LYS A 201 24.69 23.90 25.08
N ALA A 202 23.86 24.88 24.77
CA ALA A 202 23.68 26.07 25.61
C ALA A 202 23.12 25.69 27.00
N ARG A 203 22.19 24.73 27.08
CA ARG A 203 21.63 24.22 28.34
C ARG A 203 22.64 23.41 29.16
N ASP A 204 23.52 22.63 28.53
CA ASP A 204 24.64 21.97 29.21
C ASP A 204 25.66 22.97 29.76
N GLU A 205 25.95 24.06 29.03
CA GLU A 205 26.79 25.15 29.53
C GLU A 205 26.14 25.89 30.71
N GLU A 206 24.84 26.20 30.64
CA GLU A 206 24.08 26.76 31.78
C GLU A 206 24.09 25.81 32.99
N LEU A 207 23.79 24.53 32.79
CA LEU A 207 23.79 23.51 33.84
C LEU A 207 25.17 23.36 34.48
N THR A 208 26.25 23.48 33.69
CA THR A 208 27.63 23.44 34.19
C THR A 208 27.95 24.67 35.03
N ARG A 209 27.53 25.87 34.61
CA ARG A 209 27.68 27.11 35.40
C ARG A 209 26.88 27.05 36.70
N PHE A 210 25.64 26.55 36.65
CA PHE A 210 24.79 26.37 37.84
C PHE A 210 25.38 25.35 38.83
N LYS A 211 25.92 24.23 38.34
CA LYS A 211 26.66 23.27 39.19
C LYS A 211 27.90 23.90 39.84
N GLN A 212 28.65 24.73 39.11
CA GLN A 212 29.79 25.46 39.66
C GLN A 212 29.37 26.49 40.71
N GLN A 213 28.32 27.27 40.45
CA GLN A 213 27.76 28.22 41.42
C GLN A 213 27.30 27.51 42.70
N ASN A 214 26.49 26.46 42.58
CA ASN A 214 26.03 25.69 43.74
C ASN A 214 27.19 25.05 44.52
N HIS A 215 28.30 24.69 43.86
CA HIS A 215 29.48 24.18 44.54
C HIS A 215 30.22 25.26 45.33
N TYR A 216 30.30 26.49 44.81
CA TYR A 216 30.80 27.64 45.57
C TYR A 216 29.89 28.00 46.75
N GLU A 217 28.57 28.04 46.54
CA GLU A 217 27.59 28.33 47.61
C GLU A 217 27.58 27.25 48.70
N LEU A 218 27.67 25.96 48.32
CA LEU A 218 27.84 24.87 49.28
C LEU A 218 29.15 25.00 50.06
N SER A 219 30.27 25.34 49.41
CA SER A 219 31.54 25.52 50.10
C SER A 219 31.51 26.73 51.04
N GLU A 220 30.86 27.85 50.68
CA GLU A 220 30.65 28.96 51.61
C GLU A 220 29.81 28.53 52.82
N LEU A 221 28.74 27.75 52.60
CA LEU A 221 27.89 27.22 53.68
C LEU A 221 28.63 26.21 54.57
N GLU A 222 29.49 25.34 54.01
CA GLU A 222 30.34 24.41 54.77
C GLU A 222 31.30 25.19 55.69
N ASN A 223 32.04 26.16 55.15
CA ASN A 223 32.89 27.04 55.95
C ASN A 223 32.10 27.75 57.07
N LYS A 224 30.84 28.14 56.79
CA LYS A 224 29.96 28.80 57.78
C LYS A 224 29.44 27.85 58.86
N VAL A 225 29.23 26.58 58.53
CA VAL A 225 28.90 25.52 59.49
C VAL A 225 30.10 25.25 60.39
N ASP A 226 31.33 25.26 59.86
CA ASP A 226 32.55 25.14 60.67
C ASP A 226 32.75 26.36 61.60
N GLU A 227 32.57 27.58 61.10
CA GLU A 227 32.58 28.81 61.93
C GLU A 227 31.56 28.74 63.07
N LEU A 228 30.32 28.33 62.77
CA LEU A 228 29.24 28.18 63.76
C LEU A 228 29.51 27.04 64.74
N THR A 229 30.14 25.96 64.30
CA THR A 229 30.54 24.83 65.16
C THR A 229 31.58 25.28 66.17
N VAL A 230 32.66 25.94 65.72
CA VAL A 230 33.69 26.52 66.58
C VAL A 230 33.13 27.61 67.51
N ALA A 231 32.12 28.36 67.09
CA ALA A 231 31.42 29.31 67.95
C ALA A 231 30.57 28.61 69.04
N ASN A 232 29.90 27.51 68.69
CA ASN A 232 29.07 26.73 69.60
C ASN A 232 29.91 25.94 70.64
N GLU A 233 31.08 25.43 70.25
CA GLU A 233 32.07 24.87 71.17
C GLU A 233 32.50 25.90 72.22
N LYS A 234 32.88 27.12 71.79
CA LYS A 234 33.26 28.23 72.69
C LYS A 234 32.11 28.68 73.60
N LEU A 235 30.86 28.62 73.14
CA LEU A 235 29.68 28.85 73.99
C LEU A 235 29.48 27.71 74.99
N THR A 236 29.70 26.46 74.59
CA THR A 236 29.63 25.28 75.46
C THR A 236 30.68 25.33 76.55
N GLU A 237 31.94 25.70 76.25
CA GLU A 237 32.99 25.95 77.24
C GLU A 237 32.60 27.04 78.24
N ARG A 238 32.04 28.17 77.76
CA ARG A 238 31.54 29.26 78.60
C ARG A 238 30.41 28.78 79.52
N HIS A 239 29.46 28.00 79.02
CA HIS A 239 28.40 27.41 79.83
C HIS A 239 28.94 26.43 80.88
N GLN A 240 29.92 25.59 80.53
CA GLN A 240 30.58 24.71 81.52
C GLN A 240 31.34 25.51 82.59
N LYS A 241 32.01 26.60 82.22
CA LYS A 241 32.70 27.49 83.18
C LYS A 241 31.70 28.16 84.13
N ALA A 242 30.64 28.77 83.59
CA ALA A 242 29.59 29.39 84.37
C ALA A 242 28.85 28.39 85.29
N ALA A 243 28.66 27.13 84.84
CA ALA A 243 28.10 26.07 85.67
C ALA A 243 29.02 25.73 86.86
N ARG A 244 30.34 25.63 86.66
CA ARG A 244 31.32 25.40 87.74
C ARG A 244 31.28 26.56 88.74
N GLU A 245 31.37 27.80 88.27
CA GLU A 245 31.29 29.02 89.08
C GLU A 245 29.99 29.07 89.91
N ASN A 246 28.85 28.72 89.31
CA ASN A 246 27.57 28.64 90.03
C ASN A 246 27.60 27.56 91.13
N THR A 247 28.20 26.39 90.90
CA THR A 247 28.36 25.37 91.97
C THR A 247 29.30 25.82 93.09
N GLU A 248 30.25 26.72 92.84
CA GLU A 248 31.10 27.30 93.88
C GLU A 248 30.35 28.36 94.68
N VAL A 249 29.61 29.26 94.02
CA VAL A 249 28.67 30.19 94.68
C VAL A 249 27.68 29.43 95.56
N GLN A 250 27.14 28.31 95.08
CA GLN A 250 26.18 27.50 95.82
C GLN A 250 26.81 26.79 97.04
N LYS A 251 28.10 26.40 96.98
CA LYS A 251 28.87 25.93 98.15
C LYS A 251 29.15 27.06 99.15
N HIS A 252 29.46 28.27 98.69
CA HIS A 252 29.63 29.42 99.58
C HIS A 252 28.31 29.78 100.29
N LEU A 253 27.18 29.70 99.58
CA LEU A 253 25.85 29.97 100.14
C LEU A 253 25.45 28.95 101.23
N THR A 254 25.70 27.66 101.02
CA THR A 254 25.45 26.64 102.05
C THR A 254 26.37 26.79 103.26
N ALA A 255 27.66 27.08 103.04
CA ALA A 255 28.60 27.36 104.13
C ALA A 255 28.19 28.59 104.97
N GLN A 256 27.73 29.67 104.32
CA GLN A 256 27.19 30.84 105.03
C GLN A 256 25.91 30.51 105.82
N ASN A 257 24.99 29.71 105.27
CA ASN A 257 23.80 29.26 106.01
C ASN A 257 24.17 28.41 107.24
N THR A 258 25.14 27.50 107.14
CA THR A 258 25.61 26.73 108.31
C THR A 258 26.28 27.63 109.37
N ALA A 259 27.03 28.66 108.94
CA ALA A 259 27.57 29.66 109.85
C ALA A 259 26.46 30.49 110.53
N LEU A 260 25.41 30.86 109.79
CA LEU A 260 24.24 31.57 110.31
C LEU A 260 23.47 30.74 111.35
N GLU A 261 23.25 29.44 111.09
CA GLU A 261 22.65 28.53 112.07
C GLU A 261 23.51 28.39 113.34
N SER A 262 24.83 28.40 113.20
CA SER A 262 25.76 28.37 114.34
C SER A 262 25.64 29.63 115.19
N ALA A 263 25.63 30.80 114.56
CA ALA A 263 25.42 32.09 115.22
C ALA A 263 24.04 32.17 115.90
N GLN A 264 22.98 31.69 115.25
CA GLN A 264 21.63 31.62 115.85
C GLN A 264 21.58 30.69 117.08
N LYS A 265 22.36 29.59 117.10
CA LYS A 265 22.51 28.76 118.30
C LYS A 265 23.23 29.50 119.42
N GLN A 266 24.31 30.22 119.11
CA GLN A 266 25.03 31.05 120.11
C GLN A 266 24.14 32.15 120.70
N VAL A 267 23.33 32.83 119.89
CA VAL A 267 22.37 33.84 120.39
C VAL A 267 21.38 33.21 121.39
N ARG A 268 20.80 32.05 121.07
CA ARG A 268 19.88 31.34 122.00
C ARG A 268 20.55 30.89 123.31
N THR A 269 21.84 30.58 123.28
CA THR A 269 22.62 30.30 124.50
C THR A 269 22.79 31.57 125.34
N LEU A 270 23.19 32.68 124.73
CA LEU A 270 23.37 33.97 125.41
C LEU A 270 22.04 34.54 125.96
N GLU A 271 20.93 34.35 125.25
CA GLU A 271 19.58 34.69 125.72
C GLU A 271 19.21 33.91 127.00
N LYS A 272 19.58 32.63 127.09
CA LYS A 272 19.38 31.80 128.28
C LYS A 272 20.28 32.24 129.44
N GLU A 273 21.55 32.53 129.19
CA GLU A 273 22.48 33.04 130.20
C GLU A 273 22.03 34.41 130.75
N LEU A 274 21.49 35.30 129.90
CA LEU A 274 20.87 36.56 130.34
C LEU A 274 19.63 36.37 131.21
N ALA A 275 18.82 35.33 130.95
CA ALA A 275 17.67 35.00 131.80
C ALA A 275 18.12 34.46 133.18
N GLU A 276 19.12 33.59 133.22
CA GLU A 276 19.70 33.06 134.46
C GLU A 276 20.41 34.14 135.30
N LEU A 277 21.05 35.13 134.66
CA LEU A 277 21.63 36.29 135.33
C LEU A 277 20.57 37.23 135.92
N ARG A 278 19.44 37.45 135.24
CA ARG A 278 18.32 38.26 135.77
C ARG A 278 17.71 37.64 137.03
N ALA A 279 17.42 36.34 137.00
CA ALA A 279 16.88 35.62 138.15
C ALA A 279 17.79 35.70 139.40
N ARG A 280 19.13 35.65 139.20
CA ARG A 280 20.10 35.85 140.30
C ARG A 280 20.11 37.29 140.84
N GLY A 281 19.92 38.29 139.99
CA GLY A 281 19.79 39.68 140.40
C GLY A 281 18.56 39.89 141.30
N GLU A 282 17.40 39.41 140.85
CA GLU A 282 16.13 39.51 141.57
C GLU A 282 16.17 38.81 142.94
N GLN A 283 16.77 37.62 143.00
CA GLN A 283 16.97 36.90 144.28
C GLN A 283 17.88 37.70 145.24
N SER A 284 19.01 38.23 144.76
CA SER A 284 19.94 39.00 145.60
C SER A 284 19.33 40.29 146.16
N THR A 285 18.36 40.91 145.46
CA THR A 285 17.61 42.05 146.01
C THR A 285 16.66 41.67 147.12
N GLN A 286 15.96 40.52 147.01
CA GLN A 286 15.02 40.06 148.05
C GLN A 286 15.74 39.69 149.36
N GLU A 287 16.91 39.05 149.25
CA GLU A 287 17.75 38.72 150.41
C GLU A 287 18.26 39.99 151.14
N TRP A 288 18.55 41.06 150.40
CA TRP A 288 18.95 42.35 150.97
C TRP A 288 17.78 43.10 151.64
N GLU A 289 16.59 43.07 151.03
CA GLU A 289 15.37 43.66 151.60
C GLU A 289 14.92 42.97 152.89
N GLN A 290 15.06 41.64 152.99
CA GLN A 290 14.77 40.92 154.24
C GLN A 290 15.73 41.33 155.37
N SER A 291 17.04 41.35 155.12
CA SER A 291 18.02 41.75 156.15
C SER A 291 17.83 43.20 156.62
N MET A 292 17.44 44.10 155.71
CA MET A 292 17.09 45.49 156.05
C MET A 292 15.76 45.64 156.81
N ALA A 293 14.87 44.65 156.77
CA ALA A 293 13.66 44.62 157.58
C ALA A 293 13.94 44.14 159.02
N GLU A 294 14.77 43.11 159.17
CA GLU A 294 15.17 42.57 160.48
C GLU A 294 15.93 43.60 161.33
N LEU A 295 16.90 44.30 160.73
CA LEU A 295 17.66 45.38 161.39
C LEU A 295 16.79 46.56 161.88
N ARG A 296 15.63 46.80 161.26
CA ARG A 296 14.68 47.83 161.73
C ARG A 296 13.90 47.36 162.95
N ALA A 297 13.49 46.10 162.98
CA ALA A 297 12.78 45.51 164.13
C ALA A 297 13.65 45.48 165.41
N GLU A 298 14.95 45.22 165.28
CA GLU A 298 15.88 45.31 166.42
C GLU A 298 16.08 46.76 166.91
N TYR A 299 16.13 47.73 165.99
CA TYR A 299 16.27 49.15 166.33
C TYR A 299 15.06 49.66 167.14
N ASP A 300 13.84 49.39 166.66
CA ASP A 300 12.59 49.82 167.32
C ASP A 300 12.46 49.21 168.73
N ALA A 301 12.88 47.95 168.91
CA ALA A 301 12.88 47.26 170.20
C ALA A 301 13.85 47.91 171.22
N LEU A 302 15.02 48.35 170.76
CA LEU A 302 16.01 49.03 171.60
C LEU A 302 15.58 50.45 172.00
N GLU A 303 14.90 51.17 171.10
CA GLU A 303 14.40 52.52 171.39
C GLU A 303 13.24 52.49 172.42
N ALA A 304 12.37 51.47 172.36
CA ALA A 304 11.32 51.23 173.37
C ALA A 304 11.89 50.91 174.77
N ALA A 305 12.98 50.12 174.83
CA ALA A 305 13.68 49.81 176.08
C ALA A 305 14.39 51.04 176.69
N ARG A 306 14.80 52.00 175.85
CA ARG A 306 15.43 53.26 176.26
C ARG A 306 14.42 54.24 176.87
N ALA A 307 13.21 54.34 176.31
CA ALA A 307 12.16 55.23 176.80
C ALA A 307 11.69 54.87 178.22
N THR A 308 11.50 53.58 178.50
CA THR A 308 11.05 53.08 179.82
C THR A 308 12.08 53.30 180.93
N LEU A 309 13.37 53.38 180.59
CA LEU A 309 14.47 53.63 181.55
C LEU A 309 14.70 55.11 181.93
N GLN A 310 14.18 56.07 181.15
CA GLN A 310 14.28 57.49 181.53
C GLN A 310 13.13 57.95 182.43
N HIS A 311 11.92 57.44 182.26
CA HIS A 311 10.73 57.94 182.97
C HIS A 311 10.81 57.73 184.49
N SER A 312 11.22 56.54 184.93
CA SER A 312 11.34 56.19 186.36
C SER A 312 12.44 56.96 187.10
N LYS A 313 13.41 57.55 186.39
CA LYS A 313 14.51 58.32 186.99
C LYS A 313 14.14 59.78 187.29
N GLY A 314 13.18 60.36 186.56
CA GLY A 314 12.74 61.74 186.81
C GLY A 314 11.92 61.90 188.09
N GLN A 315 11.00 60.97 188.33
CA GLN A 315 10.02 61.04 189.42
C GLN A 315 10.61 60.98 190.84
N ALA A 316 11.87 60.55 190.99
CA ALA A 316 12.56 60.49 192.28
C ALA A 316 13.34 61.77 192.65
N ILE A 317 13.44 62.74 191.73
CA ILE A 317 14.31 63.92 191.89
C ILE A 317 13.49 65.20 192.14
N GLN A 318 12.26 65.28 191.62
CA GLN A 318 11.55 66.54 191.46
C GLN A 318 11.09 67.17 192.80
N ASP A 319 10.22 66.50 193.56
CA ASP A 319 9.47 67.17 194.65
C ASP A 319 9.96 66.90 196.08
N LEU A 320 11.16 66.31 196.23
CA LEU A 320 11.96 66.52 197.46
C LEU A 320 12.47 67.98 197.56
N GLN A 321 12.37 68.78 196.50
CA GLN A 321 12.78 70.18 196.48
C GLN A 321 11.63 71.15 196.87
N GLY A 322 10.37 70.70 196.87
CA GLY A 322 9.22 71.50 197.25
C GLY A 322 9.07 71.75 198.76
N GLN A 323 9.63 70.89 199.62
CA GLN A 323 9.46 70.99 201.08
C GLN A 323 10.27 72.12 201.75
N VAL A 324 11.11 72.83 201.00
CA VAL A 324 12.04 73.86 201.54
C VAL A 324 11.66 75.29 201.13
N HIS A 325 10.84 75.47 200.08
CA HIS A 325 10.08 76.71 199.90
C HIS A 325 8.72 76.57 200.60
N ALA A 326 8.72 76.64 201.93
CA ALA A 326 8.58 77.91 202.66
C ALA A 326 7.09 78.23 202.88
N LEU A 327 6.48 78.00 204.05
CA LEU A 327 6.97 78.27 205.43
C LEU A 327 7.45 79.72 205.66
N GLU A 328 7.45 80.58 204.64
CA GLU A 328 7.70 82.02 204.74
C GLU A 328 6.42 82.81 204.38
N GLU A 329 5.59 82.32 203.44
CA GLU A 329 4.27 82.90 203.15
C GLU A 329 3.18 82.52 204.19
N ALA A 330 3.56 81.78 205.24
CA ALA A 330 2.76 81.65 206.46
C ALA A 330 2.72 82.93 207.32
N LEU A 331 3.50 83.96 206.94
CA LEU A 331 3.65 85.22 207.68
C LEU A 331 3.07 86.45 206.96
N ALA A 332 2.51 86.27 205.75
CA ALA A 332 1.50 87.17 205.19
C ALA A 332 0.11 86.69 205.64
N GLN A 333 -0.15 86.73 206.96
CA GLN A 333 -0.94 87.83 207.52
C GLN A 333 -2.22 88.05 206.69
N ALA A 334 -3.31 87.33 206.96
CA ALA A 334 -4.12 87.52 208.17
C ALA A 334 -4.52 88.99 208.44
N GLN A 335 -4.51 89.81 207.38
CA GLN A 335 -5.24 91.06 207.29
C GLN A 335 -6.24 90.91 206.14
N GLN A 336 -7.53 91.02 206.47
CA GLN A 336 -8.54 91.67 205.64
C GLN A 336 -8.89 90.97 204.29
N ASP A 337 -9.96 90.18 204.14
CA ASP A 337 -11.08 89.78 205.01
C ASP A 337 -11.57 88.37 204.56
N GLN A 338 -12.24 87.51 205.33
CA GLN A 338 -12.98 87.62 206.60
C GLN A 338 -14.38 88.29 206.59
N GLU A 339 -15.01 88.48 205.41
CA GLU A 339 -16.39 89.00 205.32
C GLU A 339 -17.38 88.16 204.48
N SER A 340 -17.02 86.93 204.08
CA SER A 340 -17.95 85.99 203.40
C SER A 340 -17.83 84.51 203.84
N MET A 341 -17.22 84.24 205.00
CA MET A 341 -17.99 83.78 206.17
C MET A 341 -19.47 84.25 206.17
N ARG A 342 -20.40 83.33 206.52
CA ARG A 342 -21.86 83.53 206.80
C ARG A 342 -22.87 83.34 205.64
N SER A 343 -22.98 82.13 205.09
CA SER A 343 -24.26 81.39 204.98
C SER A 343 -23.98 79.96 204.51
N ALA A 344 -23.68 78.98 205.37
CA ALA A 344 -24.59 78.33 206.32
C ALA A 344 -25.62 77.37 205.66
N THR A 345 -25.79 76.21 206.30
CA THR A 345 -26.99 75.32 206.30
C THR A 345 -27.40 74.70 204.95
N SER A 346 -27.39 73.36 204.83
CA SER A 346 -28.51 72.48 205.23
C SER A 346 -29.78 72.85 204.47
N GLN A 347 -30.20 72.07 203.47
CA GLN A 347 -30.62 70.68 203.62
C GLN A 347 -29.89 69.71 202.65
N GLU A 348 -29.66 68.43 202.95
CA GLU A 348 -30.53 67.40 203.56
C GLU A 348 -31.67 66.95 202.61
N ALA A 349 -32.01 65.67 202.69
CA ALA A 349 -33.19 65.00 202.13
C ALA A 349 -34.00 65.74 201.03
N GLN A 350 -33.63 65.50 199.77
CA GLN A 350 -34.42 64.58 198.92
C GLN A 350 -33.57 64.13 197.71
N ARG A 351 -33.40 62.84 197.40
CA ARG A 351 -34.43 61.78 197.18
C ARG A 351 -35.54 62.23 196.24
N LEU A 352 -35.28 62.13 194.95
CA LEU A 352 -36.14 61.51 193.92
C LEU A 352 -35.24 61.41 192.64
N GLN A 353 -35.21 60.25 191.96
CA GLN A 353 -35.94 60.00 190.69
C GLN A 353 -35.23 60.68 189.51
N GLU A 354 -34.37 60.05 188.69
CA GLU A 354 -34.57 59.06 187.60
C GLU A 354 -33.39 59.30 186.59
N SER A 355 -33.02 58.50 185.58
CA SER A 355 -33.24 57.10 185.15
C SER A 355 -32.08 56.71 184.16
N TRP A 356 -31.61 55.45 184.10
CA TRP A 356 -31.88 54.40 183.07
C TRP A 356 -31.34 54.63 181.64
N THR A 357 -30.86 53.66 180.83
CA THR A 357 -30.40 52.24 180.96
C THR A 357 -29.72 51.79 179.63
N GLN A 358 -29.22 50.53 179.55
CA GLN A 358 -28.83 49.73 178.34
C GLN A 358 -27.38 49.95 177.83
N ASP A 359 -26.47 48.96 177.68
CA ASP A 359 -26.46 47.46 177.65
C ASP A 359 -27.15 46.78 176.43
N ALA A 360 -26.70 45.64 175.85
CA ALA A 360 -25.43 44.89 175.83
C ALA A 360 -25.50 43.72 174.79
N GLU A 361 -24.42 42.93 174.63
CA GLU A 361 -24.35 41.61 173.91
C GLU A 361 -24.65 41.63 172.38
N ALA A 362 -24.51 40.59 171.52
CA ALA A 362 -24.06 39.17 171.47
C ALA A 362 -23.73 38.84 169.97
N LEU A 363 -23.24 37.70 169.44
CA LEU A 363 -22.39 36.52 169.73
C LEU A 363 -22.04 35.94 168.31
N LYS A 364 -20.92 35.28 167.93
CA LYS A 364 -19.85 34.47 168.55
C LYS A 364 -20.01 32.92 168.54
N GLU A 365 -20.64 32.34 167.51
CA GLU A 365 -20.56 30.90 167.15
C GLU A 365 -20.70 30.68 165.62
N ALA A 366 -20.62 29.41 165.15
CA ALA A 366 -20.75 28.91 163.77
C ALA A 366 -19.61 29.34 162.81
N ARG A 367 -18.48 28.63 162.62
CA ARG A 367 -18.05 27.25 162.97
C ARG A 367 -18.62 26.14 162.07
N LYS A 368 -17.74 25.54 161.24
CA LYS A 368 -17.89 24.34 160.37
C LYS A 368 -18.81 24.47 159.14
N GLU A 369 -18.19 24.64 157.96
CA GLU A 369 -18.27 23.79 156.76
C GLU A 369 -17.34 24.40 155.69
N LEU A 370 -16.78 23.70 154.69
CA LEU A 370 -16.96 22.31 154.24
C LEU A 370 -15.57 21.67 153.99
N LYS A 371 -15.41 20.35 154.21
CA LYS A 371 -14.11 19.64 154.07
C LYS A 371 -14.24 18.38 153.18
N SER A 372 -14.37 18.57 151.87
CA SER A 372 -14.57 17.54 150.84
C SER A 372 -14.28 18.12 149.45
N LEU A 373 -13.73 17.44 148.43
CA LEU A 373 -12.96 16.19 148.27
C LEU A 373 -11.83 16.54 147.26
N LYS A 374 -10.57 16.06 147.29
CA LYS A 374 -9.99 14.72 147.55
C LYS A 374 -10.08 13.70 146.40
N ALA A 375 -9.35 14.02 145.32
CA ALA A 375 -8.57 13.14 144.43
C ALA A 375 -9.00 11.68 144.18
N ALA A 376 -9.35 11.39 142.91
CA ALA A 376 -9.03 10.15 142.18
C ALA A 376 -9.25 10.39 140.66
N ALA A 377 -8.64 9.73 139.67
CA ALA A 377 -7.32 9.13 139.47
C ALA A 377 -7.38 8.39 138.10
N ARG A 378 -6.85 9.01 137.03
CA ARG A 378 -6.19 8.39 135.86
C ARG A 378 -6.79 7.11 135.21
N ARG A 379 -7.18 7.22 133.93
CA ARG A 379 -6.71 6.40 132.75
C ARG A 379 -7.45 6.83 131.46
N GLY A 380 -6.85 6.58 130.30
CA GLY A 380 -7.27 7.09 128.98
C GLY A 380 -6.53 8.40 128.64
N GLU A 381 -5.92 8.64 127.47
CA GLU A 381 -6.25 8.39 126.04
C GLU A 381 -7.08 9.51 125.38
N LYS A 382 -6.97 9.60 124.03
CA LYS A 382 -7.71 10.49 123.11
C LYS A 382 -7.32 11.98 123.20
N ARG A 383 -7.22 12.76 122.12
CA ARG A 383 -7.54 12.60 120.68
C ARG A 383 -9.02 12.34 120.36
N GLU A 384 -9.70 13.40 119.92
CA GLU A 384 -11.08 13.44 119.39
C GLU A 384 -12.20 13.61 120.45
N ALA A 385 -13.19 14.44 120.09
CA ALA A 385 -14.40 14.80 120.85
C ALA A 385 -14.25 15.49 122.24
N GLN A 386 -14.06 16.82 122.24
CA GLN A 386 -14.82 17.73 123.12
C GLN A 386 -14.77 19.16 122.56
N ALA A 387 -15.78 19.53 121.77
CA ALA A 387 -16.07 20.91 121.40
C ALA A 387 -17.55 21.20 121.72
N LYS A 388 -17.86 22.46 122.03
CA LYS A 388 -19.14 22.97 122.55
C LYS A 388 -19.43 22.64 124.02
N GLN A 389 -19.45 23.74 124.78
CA GLN A 389 -20.29 24.11 125.93
C GLN A 389 -19.41 24.75 127.01
N ASP A 390 -19.39 26.07 127.20
CA ASP A 390 -20.16 27.18 126.58
C ASP A 390 -19.18 28.38 126.45
N TRP A 391 -19.29 29.43 125.61
CA TRP A 391 -20.36 30.00 124.76
C TRP A 391 -21.72 30.20 125.43
N GLU A 392 -21.72 30.92 126.55
CA GLU A 392 -22.71 31.96 126.92
C GLU A 392 -22.48 32.43 128.37
N LEU A 393 -21.52 33.35 128.58
CA LEU A 393 -21.46 34.33 129.69
C LEU A 393 -20.21 35.23 129.54
N GLU A 394 -20.12 36.23 128.67
CA GLU A 394 -21.06 36.83 127.71
C GLU A 394 -21.73 35.79 126.78
N LEU A 395 -23.07 35.67 126.67
CA LEU A 395 -24.19 36.58 126.94
C LEU A 395 -24.15 37.85 126.06
N ALA A 396 -25.16 38.18 125.25
CA ALA A 396 -26.49 37.57 125.13
C ALA A 396 -27.10 37.78 123.74
N ALA A 397 -28.08 36.92 123.42
CA ALA A 397 -29.11 37.11 122.40
C ALA A 397 -28.64 37.15 120.92
N TRP A 398 -29.27 36.42 119.99
CA TRP A 398 -30.39 35.47 120.13
C TRP A 398 -30.39 34.55 118.88
N LYS A 399 -30.59 33.24 119.08
CA LYS A 399 -31.71 32.44 118.52
C LYS A 399 -32.27 32.86 117.14
N SER A 400 -32.56 31.94 116.19
CA SER A 400 -32.82 30.50 116.37
C SER A 400 -33.27 29.80 115.05
N GLN A 401 -32.82 28.54 114.83
CA GLN A 401 -33.56 27.41 114.21
C GLN A 401 -34.03 27.55 112.73
N THR A 402 -34.35 26.50 111.95
CA THR A 402 -34.17 25.01 112.07
C THR A 402 -34.03 24.39 110.66
N ALA A 403 -33.68 23.10 110.59
CA ALA A 403 -33.66 22.30 109.35
C ALA A 403 -34.94 21.43 109.19
N GLU A 404 -34.95 20.59 108.13
CA GLU A 404 -35.84 19.43 107.92
C GLU A 404 -37.34 19.74 107.60
N ALA A 405 -38.06 18.99 106.75
CA ALA A 405 -37.69 17.94 105.78
C ALA A 405 -38.75 17.78 104.64
N GLU A 406 -38.39 16.92 103.68
CA GLU A 406 -39.13 16.32 102.56
C GLU A 406 -40.69 16.24 102.63
N THR A 407 -41.42 16.51 101.53
CA THR A 407 -42.08 15.48 100.67
C THR A 407 -43.07 16.03 99.60
N ALA A 408 -43.12 15.31 98.47
CA ALA A 408 -44.23 14.99 97.54
C ALA A 408 -45.31 16.00 97.08
N HIS A 409 -45.51 15.99 95.76
CA HIS A 409 -46.68 16.37 94.94
C HIS A 409 -48.09 16.26 95.56
N ALA A 410 -48.96 17.24 95.26
CA ALA A 410 -50.14 17.08 94.40
C ALA A 410 -50.84 18.44 94.12
N ALA A 411 -51.55 18.57 92.98
CA ALA A 411 -52.47 19.68 92.60
C ALA A 411 -51.89 21.12 92.68
N GLU A 412 -51.61 21.87 91.60
CA GLU A 412 -52.27 21.98 90.28
C GLU A 412 -53.75 22.43 90.37
N VAL A 413 -54.19 23.28 89.43
CA VAL A 413 -55.56 23.84 89.31
C VAL A 413 -55.96 24.99 90.27
N GLN A 414 -54.98 25.72 90.83
CA GLN A 414 -55.19 27.10 91.33
C GLN A 414 -53.97 28.02 91.05
N ALA A 415 -53.23 27.91 89.94
CA ALA A 415 -53.66 28.07 88.55
C ALA A 415 -54.52 29.33 88.28
N LEU A 416 -54.18 30.03 87.18
CA LEU A 416 -54.97 31.03 86.46
C LEU A 416 -55.17 32.45 87.05
N GLN A 417 -54.61 32.80 88.21
CA GLN A 417 -54.60 34.21 88.67
C GLN A 417 -53.23 34.90 88.44
N ASP A 418 -52.19 34.48 89.17
CA ASP A 418 -50.89 35.20 89.25
C ASP A 418 -50.00 35.04 88.01
N HIS A 419 -50.53 34.42 86.94
CA HIS A 419 -49.90 34.40 85.62
C HIS A 419 -49.88 35.80 84.95
N LEU A 420 -50.64 36.76 85.47
CA LEU A 420 -50.77 38.11 84.90
C LEU A 420 -49.52 38.99 85.17
N ASP A 421 -48.98 38.97 86.38
CA ASP A 421 -47.87 39.85 86.77
C ASP A 421 -46.51 39.41 86.21
N LYS A 422 -46.37 38.11 85.91
CA LYS A 422 -45.15 37.51 85.34
C LYS A 422 -44.83 37.97 83.91
N ALA A 423 -45.71 38.75 83.28
CA ALA A 423 -45.55 39.30 81.93
C ALA A 423 -44.78 40.63 81.87
N ASN A 424 -44.68 41.39 82.97
CA ASN A 424 -44.14 42.76 82.92
C ASN A 424 -42.61 42.84 83.17
N GLU A 425 -42.04 41.97 83.99
CA GLU A 425 -40.61 42.06 84.34
C GLU A 425 -39.69 41.54 83.22
N THR A 426 -40.13 40.54 82.44
CA THR A 426 -39.37 39.95 81.31
C THR A 426 -39.08 40.95 80.18
N VAL A 427 -39.83 42.04 80.08
CA VAL A 427 -39.57 43.15 79.13
C VAL A 427 -38.33 43.97 79.52
N ARG A 428 -37.89 43.91 80.79
CA ARG A 428 -36.77 44.70 81.32
C ARG A 428 -35.41 44.09 80.98
N GLU A 429 -35.28 42.77 81.08
CA GLU A 429 -34.02 42.03 80.87
C GLU A 429 -33.64 41.94 79.38
N LEU A 430 -34.62 41.72 78.49
CA LEU A 430 -34.44 41.67 77.03
C LEU A 430 -33.83 42.96 76.43
N ARG A 431 -33.82 44.08 77.16
CA ARG A 431 -33.22 45.35 76.71
C ARG A 431 -31.72 45.47 76.95
N GLN A 432 -31.09 44.55 77.69
CA GLN A 432 -29.64 44.57 77.93
C GLN A 432 -28.85 43.62 77.00
N SER A 433 -29.36 42.41 76.72
CA SER A 433 -28.66 41.43 75.86
C SER A 433 -28.47 41.92 74.41
N VAL A 434 -29.45 42.65 73.85
CA VAL A 434 -29.45 43.16 72.47
C VAL A 434 -28.33 44.18 72.18
N LYS A 435 -27.69 44.75 73.21
CA LYS A 435 -26.54 45.66 73.02
C LYS A 435 -25.20 44.96 72.85
N ALA A 436 -25.06 43.70 73.27
CA ALA A 436 -23.82 42.93 73.11
C ALA A 436 -23.69 42.37 71.68
N THR A 437 -24.70 41.63 71.23
CA THR A 437 -24.70 40.89 69.95
C THR A 437 -24.54 41.78 68.71
N ARG A 438 -24.89 43.07 68.81
CA ARG A 438 -24.75 44.04 67.71
C ARG A 438 -23.30 44.47 67.42
N LYS A 439 -22.34 44.15 68.30
CA LYS A 439 -20.90 44.43 68.07
C LYS A 439 -20.18 43.29 67.35
N GLU A 440 -20.56 42.05 67.64
CA GLU A 440 -19.92 40.84 67.10
C GLU A 440 -20.39 40.54 65.65
N ALA A 441 -21.68 40.75 65.37
CA ALA A 441 -22.24 40.59 64.02
C ALA A 441 -21.51 41.42 62.95
N GLY A 442 -21.04 42.62 63.29
CA GLY A 442 -20.29 43.49 62.39
C GLY A 442 -18.90 42.97 62.00
N GLN A 443 -18.29 42.11 62.83
CA GLN A 443 -16.97 41.53 62.55
C GLN A 443 -17.08 40.23 61.73
N ALA A 444 -18.11 39.42 62.00
CA ALA A 444 -18.42 38.22 61.23
C ALA A 444 -18.72 38.54 59.74
N GLN A 445 -19.44 39.63 59.46
CA GLN A 445 -19.80 40.01 58.10
C GLN A 445 -18.56 40.37 57.23
N THR A 446 -17.55 41.02 57.81
CA THR A 446 -16.27 41.30 57.12
C THR A 446 -15.37 40.08 56.94
N ALA A 447 -15.47 39.06 57.80
CA ALA A 447 -14.75 37.80 57.62
C ALA A 447 -15.38 37.01 56.46
N SER A 448 -16.70 36.81 56.50
CA SER A 448 -17.45 36.09 55.47
C SER A 448 -17.28 36.69 54.06
N GLN A 449 -17.23 38.02 53.92
CA GLN A 449 -16.96 38.65 52.62
C GLN A 449 -15.53 38.40 52.09
N LYS A 450 -14.52 38.27 52.97
CA LYS A 450 -13.16 37.91 52.56
C LYS A 450 -13.07 36.44 52.13
N GLU A 451 -13.71 35.54 52.86
CA GLU A 451 -13.74 34.12 52.53
C GLU A 451 -14.53 33.86 51.23
N LEU A 452 -15.63 34.57 51.01
CA LEU A 452 -16.39 34.50 49.75
C LEU A 452 -15.56 35.00 48.56
N ALA A 453 -14.84 36.11 48.70
CA ALA A 453 -13.96 36.63 47.65
C ALA A 453 -12.78 35.68 47.34
N ALA A 454 -12.20 35.04 48.37
CA ALA A 454 -11.16 34.03 48.20
C ALA A 454 -11.71 32.76 47.51
N ALA A 455 -12.91 32.31 47.87
CA ALA A 455 -13.59 31.19 47.24
C ALA A 455 -13.96 31.49 45.77
N GLN A 456 -14.40 32.71 45.46
CA GLN A 456 -14.67 33.16 44.10
C GLN A 456 -13.39 33.17 43.25
N LYS A 457 -12.29 33.76 43.74
CA LYS A 457 -11.00 33.74 43.02
C LYS A 457 -10.48 32.31 42.78
N ASN A 458 -10.59 31.43 43.78
CA ASN A 458 -10.23 30.02 43.60
C ASN A 458 -11.14 29.32 42.58
N ALA A 459 -12.45 29.62 42.55
CA ALA A 459 -13.37 29.06 41.57
C ALA A 459 -13.08 29.56 40.14
N GLU A 460 -12.63 30.81 39.97
CA GLU A 460 -12.18 31.37 38.70
C GLU A 460 -10.84 30.74 38.26
N GLU A 461 -9.88 30.56 39.16
CA GLU A 461 -8.62 29.83 38.85
C GLU A 461 -8.87 28.35 38.49
N TRP A 462 -9.82 27.69 39.15
CA TRP A 462 -10.22 26.31 38.80
C TRP A 462 -11.01 26.25 37.48
N ARG A 463 -11.89 27.20 37.20
CA ARG A 463 -12.60 27.30 35.91
C ARG A 463 -11.60 27.53 34.77
N SER A 464 -10.68 28.47 34.91
CA SER A 464 -9.66 28.75 33.89
C SER A 464 -8.76 27.53 33.63
N LYS A 465 -8.36 26.79 34.67
CA LYS A 465 -7.63 25.51 34.52
C LYS A 465 -8.48 24.44 33.82
N TRP A 466 -9.78 24.38 34.11
CA TRP A 466 -10.70 23.45 33.45
C TRP A 466 -10.90 23.79 31.97
N GLU A 467 -11.15 25.06 31.65
CA GLU A 467 -11.25 25.56 30.27
C GLU A 467 -9.95 25.33 29.47
N THR A 468 -8.78 25.42 30.13
CA THR A 468 -7.49 25.07 29.53
C THR A 468 -7.38 23.57 29.25
N LEU A 469 -7.70 22.71 30.23
CA LEU A 469 -7.70 21.25 30.06
C LEU A 469 -8.73 20.76 29.02
N GLU A 470 -9.87 21.44 28.90
CA GLU A 470 -10.93 21.13 27.93
C GLU A 470 -10.54 21.58 26.51
N ALA A 471 -9.80 22.69 26.38
CA ALA A 471 -9.13 23.09 25.14
C ALA A 471 -7.99 22.12 24.75
N GLU A 472 -7.18 21.65 25.70
CA GLU A 472 -6.15 20.63 25.47
C GLU A 472 -6.77 19.29 25.05
N PHE A 473 -7.87 18.85 25.68
CA PHE A 473 -8.57 17.62 25.31
C PHE A 473 -9.22 17.69 23.93
N THR A 474 -9.78 18.84 23.55
CA THR A 474 -10.35 19.03 22.20
C THR A 474 -9.25 19.11 21.14
N ALA A 475 -8.15 19.82 21.40
CA ALA A 475 -6.98 19.83 20.51
C ALA A 475 -6.37 18.43 20.32
N LEU A 476 -6.25 17.63 21.40
CA LEU A 476 -5.79 16.24 21.33
C LEU A 476 -6.77 15.35 20.55
N GLY A 477 -8.07 15.52 20.76
CA GLY A 477 -9.12 14.79 20.05
C GLY A 477 -9.18 15.11 18.55
N ASP A 478 -8.97 16.36 18.17
CA ASP A 478 -8.92 16.79 16.77
C ASP A 478 -7.59 16.40 16.11
N SER A 479 -6.47 16.38 16.85
CA SER A 479 -5.20 15.82 16.38
C SER A 479 -5.32 14.33 16.08
N HIS A 480 -5.91 13.53 16.99
CA HIS A 480 -6.19 12.12 16.74
C HIS A 480 -7.18 11.91 15.59
N ARG A 481 -8.15 12.81 15.38
CA ARG A 481 -9.06 12.74 14.21
C ARG A 481 -8.30 12.98 12.90
N GLN A 482 -7.38 13.95 12.85
CA GLN A 482 -6.51 14.14 11.68
C GLN A 482 -5.57 12.96 11.43
N GLU A 483 -5.04 12.32 12.47
CA GLU A 483 -4.22 11.11 12.29
C GLU A 483 -5.04 9.92 11.76
N LEU A 484 -6.29 9.77 12.22
CA LEU A 484 -7.24 8.80 11.68
C LEU A 484 -7.56 9.08 10.20
N GLU A 485 -7.84 10.33 9.82
CA GLU A 485 -8.06 10.70 8.41
C GLU A 485 -6.81 10.44 7.55
N LYS A 486 -5.60 10.80 8.02
CA LYS A 486 -4.34 10.51 7.33
C LYS A 486 -4.14 9.00 7.15
N ALA A 487 -4.37 8.21 8.20
CA ALA A 487 -4.29 6.75 8.15
C ALA A 487 -5.30 6.16 7.15
N GLN A 488 -6.54 6.65 7.15
CA GLN A 488 -7.60 6.22 6.24
C GLN A 488 -7.28 6.57 4.78
N VAL A 489 -6.78 7.77 4.50
CA VAL A 489 -6.29 8.16 3.16
C VAL A 489 -5.12 7.28 2.70
N THR A 490 -4.18 6.93 3.59
CA THR A 490 -3.12 5.96 3.23
C THR A 490 -3.65 4.54 3.02
N GLN A 491 -4.70 4.13 3.73
CA GLN A 491 -5.35 2.83 3.51
C GLN A 491 -6.04 2.78 2.13
N GLU A 492 -6.76 3.84 1.74
CA GLU A 492 -7.38 3.95 0.42
C GLU A 492 -6.33 4.03 -0.70
N SER A 493 -5.23 4.77 -0.49
CA SER A 493 -4.08 4.80 -1.41
C SER A 493 -3.44 3.41 -1.61
N LEU A 494 -3.30 2.63 -0.53
CA LEU A 494 -2.81 1.24 -0.60
C LEU A 494 -3.81 0.29 -1.28
N GLN A 495 -5.11 0.47 -1.08
CA GLN A 495 -6.14 -0.31 -1.78
C GLN A 495 -6.17 -0.02 -3.28
N ASN A 496 -6.05 1.26 -3.69
CA ASN A 496 -5.93 1.65 -5.09
C ASN A 496 -4.63 1.12 -5.71
N SER A 497 -3.51 1.17 -4.99
CA SER A 497 -2.23 0.58 -5.44
C SER A 497 -2.33 -0.94 -5.64
N LEU A 498 -3.04 -1.64 -4.74
CA LEU A 498 -3.34 -3.07 -4.89
C LEU A 498 -4.26 -3.37 -6.10
N LEU A 499 -5.16 -2.45 -6.44
CA LEU A 499 -6.01 -2.56 -7.62
C LEU A 499 -5.21 -2.32 -8.92
N GLU A 500 -4.33 -1.31 -8.97
CA GLU A 500 -3.38 -1.10 -10.08
C GLU A 500 -2.52 -2.36 -10.31
N VAL A 501 -1.95 -2.93 -9.25
CA VAL A 501 -1.11 -4.15 -9.33
C VAL A 501 -1.91 -5.36 -9.83
N ARG A 502 -3.17 -5.53 -9.40
CA ARG A 502 -4.04 -6.60 -9.93
C ARG A 502 -4.32 -6.41 -11.42
N GLN A 503 -4.73 -5.22 -11.84
CA GLN A 503 -5.00 -4.93 -13.26
C GLN A 503 -3.73 -5.12 -14.13
N HIS A 504 -2.55 -4.77 -13.60
CA HIS A 504 -1.29 -4.97 -14.32
C HIS A 504 -0.90 -6.46 -14.41
N ALA A 505 -1.15 -7.26 -13.38
CA ALA A 505 -0.95 -8.71 -13.43
C ALA A 505 -1.93 -9.40 -14.39
N GLU A 506 -3.18 -8.91 -14.46
CA GLU A 506 -4.23 -9.41 -15.34
C GLU A 506 -3.92 -9.12 -16.82
N ARG A 507 -3.42 -7.92 -17.14
CA ARG A 507 -2.86 -7.60 -18.47
C ARG A 507 -1.66 -8.49 -18.83
N LEU A 508 -0.69 -8.64 -17.93
CA LEU A 508 0.45 -9.53 -18.16
C LEU A 508 0.04 -10.99 -18.41
N SER A 509 -1.06 -11.45 -17.79
CA SER A 509 -1.61 -12.79 -18.08
C SER A 509 -2.19 -12.88 -19.50
N GLN A 510 -2.85 -11.83 -19.99
CA GLN A 510 -3.38 -11.75 -21.36
C GLN A 510 -2.24 -11.63 -22.39
N ASP A 511 -1.18 -10.87 -22.08
CA ASP A 511 0.04 -10.80 -22.89
C ASP A 511 0.70 -12.18 -23.02
N ILE A 512 0.79 -12.93 -21.90
CA ILE A 512 1.33 -14.30 -21.88
C ILE A 512 0.49 -15.25 -22.73
N GLU A 513 -0.84 -15.28 -22.58
CA GLU A 513 -1.71 -16.11 -23.45
C GLU A 513 -1.55 -15.74 -24.94
N THR A 514 -1.42 -14.45 -25.25
CA THR A 514 -1.24 -13.95 -26.61
C THR A 514 0.12 -14.39 -27.19
N LEU A 515 1.20 -14.30 -26.41
CA LEU A 515 2.53 -14.75 -26.79
C LEU A 515 2.62 -16.28 -26.92
N GLU A 516 1.96 -17.06 -26.05
CA GLU A 516 1.89 -18.52 -26.18
C GLU A 516 1.12 -18.92 -27.44
N LYS A 517 0.02 -18.24 -27.76
CA LYS A 517 -0.73 -18.45 -29.00
C LYS A 517 0.11 -18.13 -30.24
N GLN A 518 0.83 -17.00 -30.24
CA GLN A 518 1.79 -16.65 -31.29
C GLN A 518 2.91 -17.70 -31.42
N ARG A 519 3.43 -18.24 -30.31
CA ARG A 519 4.43 -19.32 -30.31
C ARG A 519 3.88 -20.60 -30.95
N VAL A 520 2.65 -21.00 -30.62
CA VAL A 520 2.01 -22.20 -31.18
C VAL A 520 1.74 -22.04 -32.68
N ASP A 521 1.25 -20.88 -33.13
CA ASP A 521 1.01 -20.64 -34.55
C ASP A 521 2.32 -20.46 -35.34
N GLY A 522 3.38 -19.91 -34.72
CA GLY A 522 4.75 -19.94 -35.24
C GLY A 522 5.29 -21.37 -35.41
N GLN A 523 5.13 -22.24 -34.40
CA GLN A 523 5.52 -23.65 -34.49
C GLN A 523 4.74 -24.41 -35.59
N ARG A 524 3.45 -24.09 -35.80
CA ARG A 524 2.64 -24.62 -36.91
C ARG A 524 3.11 -24.10 -38.28
N ALA A 525 3.55 -22.85 -38.37
CA ALA A 525 4.13 -22.30 -39.59
C ALA A 525 5.48 -22.96 -39.91
N GLU A 526 6.32 -23.20 -38.90
CA GLU A 526 7.58 -23.92 -39.04
C GLU A 526 7.34 -25.38 -39.46
N GLU A 527 6.41 -26.10 -38.84
CA GLU A 527 6.08 -27.49 -39.21
C GLU A 527 5.55 -27.58 -40.66
N LYS A 528 4.75 -26.60 -41.10
CA LYS A 528 4.34 -26.46 -42.51
C LYS A 528 5.53 -26.19 -43.43
N ALA A 529 6.46 -25.32 -43.04
CA ALA A 529 7.66 -25.02 -43.81
C ALA A 529 8.59 -26.24 -43.93
N GLN A 530 8.80 -27.00 -42.85
CA GLN A 530 9.57 -28.24 -42.85
C GLN A 530 8.91 -29.32 -43.74
N LYS A 531 7.58 -29.47 -43.70
CA LYS A 531 6.83 -30.37 -44.61
C LYS A 531 6.91 -29.94 -46.08
N ALA A 532 6.86 -28.62 -46.34
CA ALA A 532 7.05 -28.07 -47.68
C ALA A 532 8.49 -28.30 -48.21
N LEU A 533 9.49 -28.11 -47.35
CA LEU A 533 10.90 -28.39 -47.65
C LEU A 533 11.12 -29.88 -47.97
N ALA A 534 10.58 -30.79 -47.14
CA ALA A 534 10.65 -32.23 -47.40
C ALA A 534 9.95 -32.62 -48.72
N SER A 535 8.82 -32.00 -49.05
CA SER A 535 8.15 -32.19 -50.35
C SER A 535 8.97 -31.66 -51.52
N ALA A 536 9.65 -30.52 -51.36
CA ALA A 536 10.56 -29.98 -52.36
C ALA A 536 11.80 -30.87 -52.56
N GLN A 537 12.37 -31.41 -51.48
CA GLN A 537 13.48 -32.36 -51.51
C GLN A 537 13.10 -33.64 -52.27
N ALA A 538 11.98 -34.28 -51.91
CA ALA A 538 11.52 -35.49 -52.60
C ALA A 538 11.22 -35.24 -54.10
N LYS A 539 10.73 -34.05 -54.46
CA LYS A 539 10.57 -33.63 -55.87
C LYS A 539 11.91 -33.44 -56.57
N LYS A 540 12.90 -32.83 -55.91
CA LYS A 540 14.27 -32.69 -56.41
C LYS A 540 14.89 -34.05 -56.67
N ASP A 541 14.85 -34.96 -55.71
CA ASP A 541 15.43 -36.31 -55.81
C ASP A 541 14.76 -37.10 -56.96
N THR A 542 13.43 -36.94 -57.13
CA THR A 542 12.68 -37.51 -58.27
C THR A 542 13.11 -36.93 -59.62
N LEU A 543 13.44 -35.64 -59.68
CA LEU A 543 13.95 -34.98 -60.89
C LEU A 543 15.40 -35.37 -61.19
N GLU A 544 16.26 -35.49 -60.19
CA GLU A 544 17.64 -36.00 -60.34
C GLU A 544 17.63 -37.46 -60.83
N GLN A 545 16.73 -38.30 -60.32
CA GLN A 545 16.57 -39.67 -60.83
C GLN A 545 16.06 -39.73 -62.29
N LYS A 546 15.18 -38.80 -62.69
CA LYS A 546 14.74 -38.67 -64.10
C LYS A 546 15.89 -38.21 -65.00
N LEU A 547 16.61 -37.16 -64.59
CA LEU A 547 17.76 -36.62 -65.32
C LEU A 547 18.85 -37.67 -65.52
N SER A 548 19.09 -38.54 -64.52
CA SER A 548 19.99 -39.69 -64.64
C SER A 548 19.54 -40.67 -65.73
N LYS A 549 18.25 -41.03 -65.75
CA LYS A 549 17.67 -41.95 -66.76
C LYS A 549 17.68 -41.33 -68.17
N GLU A 550 17.39 -40.04 -68.29
CA GLU A 550 17.46 -39.30 -69.56
C GLU A 550 18.91 -39.18 -70.05
N SER A 551 19.88 -39.00 -69.16
CA SER A 551 21.32 -39.05 -69.47
C SER A 551 21.77 -40.43 -69.94
N GLU A 552 21.29 -41.50 -69.31
CA GLU A 552 21.55 -42.89 -69.74
C GLU A 552 20.93 -43.19 -71.11
N GLN A 553 19.69 -42.74 -71.36
CA GLN A 553 19.03 -42.85 -72.67
C GLN A 553 19.77 -42.03 -73.75
N ALA A 554 20.18 -40.80 -73.45
CA ALA A 554 20.97 -39.98 -74.37
C ALA A 554 22.34 -40.61 -74.69
N LYS A 555 22.95 -41.32 -73.72
CA LYS A 555 24.16 -42.11 -73.94
C LYS A 555 23.89 -43.33 -74.83
N ALA A 556 22.82 -44.08 -74.58
CA ALA A 556 22.42 -45.22 -75.41
C ALA A 556 22.16 -44.80 -76.87
N LEU A 557 21.36 -43.74 -77.10
CA LEU A 557 21.09 -43.18 -78.43
C LEU A 557 22.38 -42.65 -79.11
N LYS A 558 23.33 -42.12 -78.34
CA LYS A 558 24.64 -41.68 -78.85
C LYS A 558 25.52 -42.84 -79.29
N ASP A 559 25.44 -43.99 -78.63
CA ASP A 559 26.18 -45.19 -78.99
C ASP A 559 25.50 -45.97 -80.13
N GLU A 560 24.16 -46.05 -80.15
CA GLU A 560 23.36 -46.51 -81.29
C GLU A 560 23.62 -45.66 -82.55
N LYS A 561 23.75 -44.33 -82.41
CA LYS A 561 24.15 -43.48 -83.54
C LYS A 561 25.55 -43.81 -84.07
N LYS A 562 26.50 -44.26 -83.23
CA LYS A 562 27.82 -44.73 -83.70
C LYS A 562 27.69 -46.06 -84.43
N GLU A 563 26.91 -46.99 -83.89
CA GLU A 563 26.59 -48.30 -84.48
C GLU A 563 26.02 -48.12 -85.90
N LEU A 564 24.95 -47.32 -86.04
CA LEU A 564 24.35 -46.99 -87.33
C LEU A 564 25.32 -46.28 -88.28
N THR A 565 26.16 -45.36 -87.78
CA THR A 565 27.21 -44.71 -88.59
C THR A 565 28.26 -45.71 -89.09
N ALA A 566 28.59 -46.72 -88.29
CA ALA A 566 29.51 -47.80 -88.68
C ALA A 566 28.86 -48.74 -89.71
N GLN A 567 27.59 -49.09 -89.55
CA GLN A 567 26.83 -49.90 -90.50
C GLN A 567 26.67 -49.20 -91.86
N VAL A 568 26.34 -47.89 -91.87
CA VAL A 568 26.30 -47.08 -93.10
C VAL A 568 27.67 -47.06 -93.79
N ARG A 569 28.76 -46.87 -93.05
CA ARG A 569 30.13 -46.92 -93.61
C ARG A 569 30.51 -48.31 -94.13
N ALA A 570 30.00 -49.39 -93.53
CA ALA A 570 30.19 -50.74 -94.03
C ALA A 570 29.43 -50.95 -95.36
N LYS A 571 28.15 -50.53 -95.43
CA LYS A 571 27.33 -50.60 -96.64
C LYS A 571 27.86 -49.71 -97.78
N GLN A 572 28.43 -48.55 -97.47
CA GLN A 572 29.13 -47.70 -98.46
C GLN A 572 30.37 -48.40 -99.04
N LYS A 573 31.15 -49.13 -98.23
CA LYS A 573 32.27 -49.95 -98.73
C LYS A 573 31.81 -51.15 -99.56
N GLU A 574 30.66 -51.72 -99.23
CA GLU A 574 30.06 -52.82 -99.97
C GLU A 574 29.53 -52.34 -101.34
N LEU A 575 28.85 -51.20 -101.39
CA LEU A 575 28.46 -50.52 -102.63
C LEU A 575 29.66 -50.19 -103.51
N ALA A 576 30.70 -49.54 -102.97
CA ALA A 576 31.91 -49.22 -103.73
C ALA A 576 32.66 -50.47 -104.26
N ARG A 577 32.48 -51.63 -103.60
CA ARG A 577 32.98 -52.92 -104.10
C ARG A 577 32.12 -53.45 -105.26
N ILE A 578 30.80 -53.33 -105.16
CA ILE A 578 29.86 -53.73 -106.21
C ILE A 578 30.03 -52.83 -107.45
N GLU A 579 30.10 -51.51 -107.28
CA GLU A 579 30.38 -50.54 -108.34
C GLU A 579 31.66 -50.89 -109.10
N LYS A 580 32.74 -51.21 -108.35
CA LYS A 580 33.99 -51.68 -108.95
C LYS A 580 33.82 -53.00 -109.71
N GLN A 581 33.08 -53.97 -109.18
CA GLN A 581 32.81 -55.24 -109.89
C GLN A 581 31.98 -55.01 -111.17
N CYS A 582 31.02 -54.08 -111.16
CA CYS A 582 30.28 -53.70 -112.36
C CYS A 582 31.16 -52.99 -113.39
N GLN A 583 32.12 -52.15 -112.98
CA GLN A 583 33.13 -51.58 -113.87
C GLN A 583 34.07 -52.65 -114.45
N GLU A 584 34.52 -53.61 -113.64
CA GLU A 584 35.33 -54.74 -114.10
C GLU A 584 34.56 -55.65 -115.08
N GLN A 585 33.24 -55.82 -114.90
CA GLN A 585 32.36 -56.52 -115.85
C GLN A 585 32.11 -55.72 -117.13
N ALA A 586 31.91 -54.41 -117.05
CA ALA A 586 31.77 -53.54 -118.22
C ALA A 586 33.03 -53.58 -119.10
N GLN A 587 34.23 -53.53 -118.50
CA GLN A 587 35.50 -53.70 -119.22
C GLN A 587 35.73 -55.12 -119.77
N GLN A 588 35.05 -56.14 -119.23
CA GLN A 588 35.06 -57.49 -119.81
C GLN A 588 34.10 -57.62 -121.00
N LEU A 589 32.95 -56.94 -120.95
CA LEU A 589 32.03 -56.81 -122.09
C LEU A 589 32.68 -56.03 -123.24
N GLU A 590 33.22 -54.84 -122.96
CA GLU A 590 33.94 -53.99 -123.93
C GLU A 590 35.05 -54.79 -124.64
N ARG A 591 35.90 -55.51 -123.89
CA ARG A 591 36.93 -56.40 -124.46
C ARG A 591 36.40 -57.64 -125.19
N SER A 592 35.15 -58.05 -124.94
CA SER A 592 34.50 -59.13 -125.68
C SER A 592 33.86 -58.62 -126.97
N GLU A 593 33.39 -57.39 -126.99
CA GLU A 593 32.90 -56.67 -128.17
C GLU A 593 34.07 -56.29 -129.10
N GLU A 594 35.19 -55.78 -128.56
CA GLU A 594 36.45 -55.59 -129.31
C GLU A 594 36.91 -56.89 -129.99
N ARG A 595 36.89 -58.02 -129.26
CA ARG A 595 37.24 -59.34 -129.81
C ARG A 595 36.24 -59.82 -130.86
N SER A 596 34.95 -59.55 -130.66
CA SER A 596 33.91 -59.89 -131.63
C SER A 596 34.07 -59.07 -132.92
N ALA A 597 34.45 -57.80 -132.80
CA ALA A 597 34.80 -56.94 -133.93
C ALA A 597 36.09 -57.37 -134.65
N GLN A 598 37.12 -57.80 -133.92
CA GLN A 598 38.32 -58.40 -134.51
C GLN A 598 38.00 -59.70 -135.27
N ILE A 599 37.19 -60.59 -134.68
CA ILE A 599 36.74 -61.82 -135.34
C ILE A 599 35.89 -61.51 -136.58
N ALA A 600 35.04 -60.47 -136.52
CA ALA A 600 34.30 -60.01 -137.69
C ALA A 600 35.23 -59.50 -138.81
N GLN A 601 36.26 -58.72 -138.48
CA GLN A 601 37.27 -58.27 -139.46
C GLN A 601 38.12 -59.42 -140.02
N GLU A 602 38.50 -60.41 -139.20
CA GLU A 602 39.16 -61.62 -139.69
C GLU A 602 38.26 -62.43 -140.64
N LEU A 603 36.96 -62.51 -140.35
CA LEU A 603 35.98 -63.16 -141.22
C LEU A 603 35.74 -62.38 -142.52
N GLU A 604 35.63 -61.05 -142.47
CA GLU A 604 35.52 -60.20 -143.67
C GLU A 604 36.76 -60.30 -144.56
N ALA A 605 37.96 -60.23 -143.97
CA ALA A 605 39.22 -60.42 -144.70
C ALA A 605 39.29 -61.80 -145.36
N ARG A 606 38.81 -62.85 -144.69
CA ARG A 606 38.80 -64.22 -145.21
C ARG A 606 37.69 -64.47 -146.23
N VAL A 607 36.58 -63.75 -146.16
CA VAL A 607 35.56 -63.70 -147.22
C VAL A 607 36.11 -62.96 -148.45
N ALA A 608 36.89 -61.88 -148.28
CA ALA A 608 37.57 -61.21 -149.39
C ALA A 608 38.65 -62.09 -150.04
N GLU A 609 39.41 -62.86 -149.24
CA GLU A 609 40.36 -63.87 -149.71
C GLU A 609 39.65 -64.96 -150.55
N LEU A 610 38.56 -65.55 -150.03
CA LEU A 610 37.74 -66.53 -150.75
C LEU A 610 37.05 -65.96 -152.00
N GLN A 611 36.69 -64.68 -152.01
CA GLN A 611 36.19 -63.99 -153.21
C GLN A 611 37.31 -63.73 -154.24
N GLY A 612 38.56 -63.60 -153.82
CA GLY A 612 39.74 -63.64 -154.68
C GLY A 612 39.91 -65.00 -155.35
N ASP A 613 39.93 -66.07 -154.55
CA ASP A 613 40.05 -67.46 -155.04
C ASP A 613 38.92 -67.85 -156.01
N LEU A 614 37.67 -67.46 -155.71
CA LEU A 614 36.52 -67.68 -156.60
C LEU A 614 36.63 -66.91 -157.91
N LYS A 615 37.34 -65.78 -157.93
CA LYS A 615 37.57 -65.00 -159.15
C LYS A 615 38.70 -65.59 -159.99
N GLY A 616 39.74 -66.15 -159.35
CA GLY A 616 40.81 -66.87 -160.04
C GLY A 616 40.37 -68.20 -160.69
N ARG A 617 39.35 -68.87 -160.13
CA ARG A 617 38.80 -70.14 -160.66
C ARG A 617 37.67 -69.98 -161.69
N ASN A 618 37.50 -68.80 -162.25
CA ASN A 618 36.51 -68.53 -163.30
C ASN A 618 37.17 -68.10 -164.63
N ASP A 619 38.51 -68.17 -164.69
CA ASP A 619 39.36 -67.96 -165.87
C ASP A 619 40.21 -69.22 -166.21
N GLU A 620 39.86 -70.39 -165.63
CA GLU A 620 40.29 -71.76 -166.01
C GLU A 620 39.09 -72.64 -166.40
#